data_AF-A0A817DQD0-F1
#
_entry.id   AF-A0A817DQD0-F1
#
_cell.length_a   1.000
_cell.length_b   1.000
_cell.length_c   1.000
_cell.angle_alpha   90.00
_cell.angle_beta   90.00
_cell.angle_gamma   90.00
#
_symmetry.space_group_name_H-M   'P 1'
#
loop_
_entity.id
_entity.type
_entity.pdbx_description
1 polymer ?
#
loop_
_entity_poly.entity_id
_entity_poly.type
_entity_poly.pdbx_seq_one_letter_code
_entity_poly.pdbx_strand_id
1 'polypeptide(L)'
;MALCLANSLIACQDFVSYDQLVRYKWWYRHGYMSSTGQCFDIGAATRQSIEEFETRQRKFAHDHDMPLDEMDLLSDRGLLQAFDVNCSKEGVAGNGALMRLAPVPLFFYRNPEVAVDYSGISGRITHGDDKAYDACCYYGALIIAAMNGAKKSELTSKTFYDKHREWFGNRSLDPEIMKIAEGSYQKPGGYQDGIRGKGYIVNALEAALWAFWSDEDSFETGALKAVNLGDDTDTTAAIYGQLAGAHYGYKKLPEKWLDCIGQITHGDDKVYDACCYYGALIVAALDGAKKSDLTSTTFYEEHRKWFGDRTLHTDIMAIAHGSYQKPGGYQEGIRGKGYIVNALEAALWAFWSDGDSFEAGALNAVNLGDDTDTTAAIYDIMSLTLRRSTRTQASKPHWIDT
;
A
#
# COMPACT_ATOMS: atom_id res chain seq x y z
N MET A 1 -3.05 -0.28 6.55
CA MET A 1 -3.38 -1.36 5.57
C MET A 1 -3.10 -0.99 4.12
N ALA A 2 -3.68 0.07 3.53
CA ALA A 2 -3.39 0.43 2.12
C ALA A 2 -1.89 0.64 1.87
N LEU A 3 -1.21 1.35 2.78
CA LEU A 3 0.24 1.52 2.75
C LEU A 3 0.98 0.17 2.84
N CYS A 4 0.54 -0.74 3.73
CA CYS A 4 1.11 -2.08 3.83
C CYS A 4 1.02 -2.84 2.50
N LEU A 5 -0.13 -2.75 1.82
CA LEU A 5 -0.34 -3.37 0.52
C LEU A 5 0.56 -2.75 -0.56
N ALA A 6 0.66 -1.42 -0.61
CA ALA A 6 1.54 -0.72 -1.53
C ALA A 6 3.00 -1.12 -1.31
N ASN A 7 3.43 -1.20 -0.06
CA ASN A 7 4.79 -1.57 0.29
C ASN A 7 5.08 -3.05 -0.03
N SER A 8 4.11 -3.95 0.15
CA SER A 8 4.21 -5.34 -0.32
C SER A 8 4.45 -5.41 -1.81
N LEU A 9 3.64 -4.72 -2.61
CA LEU A 9 3.79 -4.68 -4.06
C LEU A 9 5.17 -4.15 -4.49
N ILE A 10 5.63 -3.06 -3.88
CA ILE A 10 6.93 -2.45 -4.20
C ILE A 10 8.09 -3.38 -3.80
N ALA A 11 8.08 -3.89 -2.57
CA ALA A 11 9.15 -4.72 -2.03
C ALA A 11 9.21 -6.10 -2.72
N CYS A 12 8.05 -6.67 -3.05
CA CYS A 12 7.97 -7.92 -3.78
C CYS A 12 8.24 -7.75 -5.27
N GLN A 13 8.03 -6.54 -5.82
CA GLN A 13 7.96 -6.26 -7.27
C GLN A 13 6.90 -7.11 -7.99
N ASP A 14 5.91 -7.59 -7.24
CA ASP A 14 4.83 -8.46 -7.70
C ASP A 14 3.75 -8.53 -6.60
N PHE A 15 2.63 -9.18 -6.89
CA PHE A 15 1.59 -9.46 -5.92
C PHE A 15 1.85 -10.78 -5.20
N VAL A 16 2.21 -10.71 -3.91
CA VAL A 16 2.45 -11.88 -3.06
C VAL A 16 1.49 -11.84 -1.87
N SER A 17 0.39 -12.59 -1.95
CA SER A 17 -0.65 -12.63 -0.91
C SER A 17 -0.12 -12.95 0.50
N TYR A 18 0.94 -13.77 0.59
CA TYR A 18 1.60 -14.08 1.85
C TYR A 18 2.25 -12.84 2.48
N ASP A 19 3.05 -12.10 1.70
CA ASP A 19 3.73 -10.89 2.16
C ASP A 19 2.72 -9.78 2.50
N GLN A 20 1.60 -9.70 1.77
CA GLN A 20 0.48 -8.83 2.14
C GLN A 20 -0.03 -9.13 3.57
N LEU A 21 -0.23 -10.40 3.92
CA LEU A 21 -0.66 -10.80 5.27
C LEU A 21 0.43 -10.57 6.33
N VAL A 22 1.70 -10.78 5.98
CA VAL A 22 2.85 -10.45 6.85
C VAL A 22 2.84 -8.96 7.21
N ARG A 23 2.69 -8.06 6.23
CA ARG A 23 2.66 -6.60 6.53
C ARG A 23 1.41 -6.18 7.28
N TYR A 24 0.28 -6.84 7.04
CA TYR A 24 -0.92 -6.62 7.87
C TYR A 24 -0.73 -7.11 9.30
N LYS A 25 -0.02 -8.23 9.50
CA LYS A 25 0.38 -8.71 10.82
C LYS A 25 1.30 -7.70 11.52
N TRP A 26 2.30 -7.16 10.83
CA TRP A 26 3.17 -6.12 11.40
C TRP A 26 2.39 -4.87 11.80
N TRP A 27 1.44 -4.44 10.97
CA TRP A 27 0.54 -3.35 11.32
C TRP A 27 -0.24 -3.67 12.60
N TYR A 28 -0.87 -4.84 12.64
CA TYR A 28 -1.69 -5.28 13.77
C TYR A 28 -0.90 -5.41 15.08
N ARG A 29 0.31 -5.98 15.03
CA ARG A 29 1.12 -6.29 16.22
C ARG A 29 2.02 -5.14 16.67
N HIS A 30 2.49 -4.32 15.74
CA HIS A 30 3.57 -3.35 15.99
C HIS A 30 3.23 -1.93 15.54
N GLY A 31 2.04 -1.69 14.97
CA GLY A 31 1.70 -0.37 14.45
C GLY A 31 2.42 0.02 13.16
N TYR A 32 3.04 -0.94 12.47
CA TYR A 32 3.68 -0.70 11.16
C TYR A 32 2.70 -0.05 10.18
N MET A 33 3.05 1.12 9.63
CA MET A 33 2.19 1.87 8.70
C MET A 33 0.88 2.39 9.32
N SER A 34 0.96 2.77 10.60
CA SER A 34 -0.07 3.46 11.35
C SER A 34 0.28 4.92 11.63
N SER A 35 -0.66 5.82 11.35
CA SER A 35 -0.53 7.25 11.63
C SER A 35 -0.40 7.62 13.11
N THR A 36 -0.53 6.67 14.03
CA THR A 36 -0.39 6.87 15.48
C THR A 36 0.77 6.06 16.09
N GLY A 37 1.52 5.32 15.27
CA GLY A 37 2.55 4.38 15.74
C GLY A 37 2.02 3.12 16.42
N GLN A 38 0.69 2.92 16.48
CA GLN A 38 0.06 1.72 17.04
C GLN A 38 -1.12 1.28 16.18
N CYS A 39 -1.46 -0.01 16.19
CA CYS A 39 -2.69 -0.47 15.53
C CYS A 39 -3.92 0.12 16.22
N PHE A 40 -4.75 0.82 15.47
CA PHE A 40 -6.09 1.22 15.91
C PHE A 40 -7.11 0.88 14.81
N ASP A 41 -8.38 0.79 15.21
CA ASP A 41 -9.52 0.61 14.31
C ASP A 41 -9.47 -0.62 13.38
N ILE A 42 -8.91 -1.73 13.89
CA ILE A 42 -8.93 -3.01 13.17
C ILE A 42 -10.30 -3.68 13.26
N GLY A 43 -10.96 -3.83 12.12
CA GLY A 43 -12.22 -4.57 11.98
C GLY A 43 -12.09 -6.06 12.32
N ALA A 44 -13.19 -6.65 12.81
CA ALA A 44 -13.20 -8.03 13.31
C ALA A 44 -12.79 -9.08 12.25
N ALA A 45 -13.26 -8.94 11.01
CA ALA A 45 -12.92 -9.84 9.90
C ALA A 45 -11.42 -9.86 9.60
N THR A 46 -10.82 -8.68 9.49
CA THR A 46 -9.36 -8.51 9.28
C THR A 46 -8.58 -9.10 10.44
N ARG A 47 -8.96 -8.78 11.69
CA ARG A 47 -8.29 -9.32 12.88
C ARG A 47 -8.30 -10.85 12.89
N GLN A 48 -9.47 -11.46 12.70
CA GLN A 48 -9.60 -12.92 12.69
C GLN A 48 -8.76 -13.57 11.58
N SER A 49 -8.71 -12.96 10.40
CA SER A 49 -7.91 -13.48 9.28
C SER A 49 -6.40 -13.41 9.57
N ILE A 50 -5.93 -12.35 10.23
CA ILE A 50 -4.52 -12.24 10.64
C ILE A 50 -4.18 -13.23 11.76
N GLU A 51 -5.06 -13.40 12.75
CA GLU A 51 -4.87 -14.37 13.83
C GLU A 51 -4.85 -15.82 13.32
N GLU A 52 -5.69 -16.13 12.32
CA GLU A 52 -5.67 -17.41 11.61
C GLU A 52 -4.38 -17.58 10.79
N PHE A 53 -3.93 -16.53 10.09
CA PHE A 53 -2.65 -16.52 9.37
C PHE A 53 -1.48 -16.85 10.30
N GLU A 54 -1.40 -16.20 11.47
CA GLU A 54 -0.38 -16.48 12.49
C GLU A 54 -0.43 -17.93 12.99
N THR A 55 -1.64 -18.47 13.17
CA THR A 55 -1.82 -19.87 13.59
C THR A 55 -1.33 -20.83 12.51
N ARG A 56 -1.61 -20.54 11.24
CA ARG A 56 -1.09 -21.30 10.11
C ARG A 56 0.42 -21.16 9.96
N GLN A 57 0.99 -19.97 10.16
CA GLN A 57 2.45 -19.77 10.18
C GLN A 57 3.12 -20.67 11.22
N ARG A 58 2.61 -20.70 12.46
CA ARG A 58 3.14 -21.58 13.52
C ARG A 58 3.08 -23.06 13.14
N LYS A 59 1.95 -23.51 12.59
CA LYS A 59 1.78 -24.90 12.16
C LYS A 59 2.70 -25.24 10.98
N PHE A 60 2.76 -24.37 9.97
CA PHE A 60 3.58 -24.59 8.79
C PHE A 60 5.08 -24.61 9.14
N ALA A 61 5.54 -23.70 10.00
CA ALA A 61 6.91 -23.70 10.50
C ALA A 61 7.27 -25.02 11.19
N HIS A 62 6.39 -25.51 12.07
CA HIS A 62 6.56 -26.80 12.73
C HIS A 62 6.59 -27.97 11.73
N ASP A 63 5.64 -28.02 10.79
CA ASP A 63 5.51 -29.13 9.83
C ASP A 63 6.68 -29.19 8.82
N HIS A 64 7.38 -28.06 8.62
CA HIS A 64 8.52 -27.92 7.71
C HIS A 64 9.89 -27.78 8.41
N ASP A 65 9.95 -27.94 9.74
CA ASP A 65 11.17 -27.79 10.56
C ASP A 65 11.88 -26.44 10.34
N MET A 66 11.08 -25.35 10.30
CA MET A 66 11.56 -23.99 10.08
C MET A 66 11.45 -23.14 11.36
N PRO A 67 12.40 -22.23 11.62
CA PRO A 67 12.26 -21.24 12.69
C PRO A 67 11.07 -20.30 12.44
N LEU A 68 10.29 -19.99 13.49
CA LEU A 68 9.08 -19.17 13.35
C LEU A 68 9.40 -17.71 12.98
N ASP A 69 10.51 -17.18 13.48
CA ASP A 69 11.04 -15.85 13.18
C ASP A 69 11.47 -15.69 11.71
N GLU A 70 11.76 -16.79 11.01
CA GLU A 70 12.05 -16.77 9.58
C GLU A 70 10.80 -16.76 8.69
N MET A 71 9.61 -17.07 9.24
CA MET A 71 8.38 -17.21 8.44
C MET A 71 7.97 -15.92 7.73
N ASP A 72 8.20 -14.75 8.34
CA ASP A 72 7.87 -13.47 7.70
C ASP A 72 8.77 -13.13 6.51
N LEU A 73 9.89 -13.83 6.38
CA LEU A 73 10.87 -13.67 5.30
C LEU A 73 10.76 -14.76 4.23
N LEU A 74 9.72 -15.60 4.32
CA LEU A 74 9.50 -16.71 3.41
C LEU A 74 9.42 -16.19 1.97
N SER A 75 10.36 -16.66 1.15
CA SER A 75 10.52 -16.24 -0.25
C SER A 75 10.68 -17.40 -1.22
N ASP A 76 10.77 -18.63 -0.69
CA ASP A 76 10.78 -19.84 -1.52
C ASP A 76 9.41 -20.03 -2.18
N ARG A 77 9.40 -20.15 -3.51
CA ARG A 77 8.16 -20.21 -4.29
C ARG A 77 7.36 -21.48 -4.01
N GLY A 78 8.04 -22.62 -3.79
CA GLY A 78 7.37 -23.88 -3.51
C GLY A 78 6.66 -23.85 -2.15
N LEU A 79 7.33 -23.31 -1.14
CA LEU A 79 6.75 -23.14 0.20
C LEU A 79 5.63 -22.10 0.22
N LEU A 80 5.80 -20.96 -0.47
CA LEU A 80 4.75 -19.95 -0.62
C LEU A 80 3.49 -20.51 -1.29
N GLN A 81 3.66 -21.37 -2.31
CA GLN A 81 2.53 -22.01 -2.98
C GLN A 81 1.85 -23.07 -2.11
N ALA A 82 2.61 -23.74 -1.23
CA ALA A 82 2.08 -24.72 -0.29
C ALA A 82 1.32 -24.07 0.89
N PHE A 83 1.59 -22.80 1.20
CA PHE A 83 0.95 -22.09 2.29
C PHE A 83 -0.45 -21.59 1.89
N ASP A 84 -1.49 -22.02 2.61
CA ASP A 84 -2.85 -21.53 2.36
C ASP A 84 -3.07 -20.15 3.00
N VAL A 85 -3.04 -19.11 2.15
CA VAL A 85 -3.27 -17.70 2.50
C VAL A 85 -4.75 -17.31 2.62
N ASN A 86 -5.70 -18.21 2.35
CA ASN A 86 -7.13 -17.91 2.48
C ASN A 86 -7.57 -18.07 3.94
N CYS A 87 -7.15 -17.12 4.78
CA CYS A 87 -7.36 -17.15 6.23
C CYS A 87 -8.73 -16.62 6.67
N SER A 88 -9.50 -16.02 5.76
CA SER A 88 -10.88 -15.62 6.06
C SER A 88 -11.83 -16.80 6.01
N LYS A 89 -12.84 -16.78 6.88
CA LYS A 89 -14.01 -17.65 6.76
C LYS A 89 -14.83 -17.30 5.52
N GLU A 90 -15.53 -18.30 4.99
CA GLU A 90 -16.53 -18.13 3.94
C GLU A 90 -17.67 -17.20 4.42
N GLY A 91 -18.24 -16.42 3.49
CA GLY A 91 -19.38 -15.54 3.78
C GLY A 91 -19.04 -14.23 4.50
N VAL A 92 -17.75 -13.92 4.69
CA VAL A 92 -17.30 -12.67 5.34
C VAL A 92 -17.26 -11.53 4.32
N ALA A 93 -18.34 -10.75 4.25
CA ALA A 93 -18.56 -9.68 3.26
C ALA A 93 -18.40 -8.24 3.82
N GLY A 94 -17.41 -8.03 4.70
CA GLY A 94 -17.08 -6.70 5.23
C GLY A 94 -16.43 -5.77 4.18
N ASN A 95 -16.60 -4.46 4.34
CA ASN A 95 -16.08 -3.44 3.42
C ASN A 95 -14.56 -3.19 3.50
N GLY A 96 -13.87 -3.78 4.48
CA GLY A 96 -12.45 -3.53 4.74
C GLY A 96 -11.50 -3.94 3.61
N ALA A 97 -11.96 -4.76 2.66
CA ALA A 97 -11.23 -5.06 1.43
C ALA A 97 -11.18 -3.85 0.47
N LEU A 98 -12.29 -3.12 0.30
CA LEU A 98 -12.37 -1.98 -0.62
C LEU A 98 -11.61 -0.76 -0.12
N MET A 99 -11.61 -0.50 1.19
CA MET A 99 -10.99 0.71 1.77
C MET A 99 -9.47 0.78 1.58
N ARG A 100 -8.83 -0.32 1.17
CA ARG A 100 -7.38 -0.44 1.01
C ARG A 100 -6.92 -0.79 -0.40
N LEU A 101 -7.84 -0.84 -1.37
CA LEU A 101 -7.64 -1.56 -2.63
C LEU A 101 -6.65 -0.89 -3.59
N ALA A 102 -6.67 0.44 -3.69
CA ALA A 102 -6.02 1.23 -4.73
C ALA A 102 -4.57 0.85 -5.11
N PRO A 103 -3.67 0.45 -4.19
CA PRO A 103 -2.32 0.07 -4.56
C PRO A 103 -2.23 -1.01 -5.65
N VAL A 104 -3.14 -2.00 -5.64
CA VAL A 104 -3.14 -3.08 -6.63
C VAL A 104 -3.43 -2.58 -8.06
N PRO A 105 -4.58 -1.93 -8.34
CA PRO A 105 -4.84 -1.42 -9.68
C PRO A 105 -3.85 -0.34 -10.12
N LEU A 106 -3.25 0.41 -9.19
CA LEU A 106 -2.19 1.38 -9.52
C LEU A 106 -0.89 0.68 -9.94
N PHE A 107 -0.47 -0.38 -9.25
CA PHE A 107 0.76 -1.10 -9.55
C PHE A 107 0.68 -1.84 -10.90
N PHE A 108 -0.47 -2.45 -11.19
CA PHE A 108 -0.70 -3.25 -12.40
C PHE A 108 -1.48 -2.52 -13.51
N TYR A 109 -1.55 -1.18 -13.50
CA TYR A 109 -2.43 -0.41 -14.39
C TYR A 109 -2.26 -0.69 -15.90
N ARG A 110 -1.07 -1.16 -16.32
CA ARG A 110 -0.76 -1.54 -17.72
C ARG A 110 -1.30 -2.91 -18.12
N ASN A 111 -1.71 -3.73 -17.15
CA ASN A 111 -2.24 -5.09 -17.34
C ASN A 111 -3.62 -5.21 -16.66
N PRO A 112 -4.70 -4.68 -17.27
CA PRO A 112 -6.00 -4.58 -16.63
C PRO A 112 -6.57 -5.90 -16.11
N GLU A 113 -6.43 -6.99 -16.86
CA GLU A 113 -6.92 -8.33 -16.44
C GLU A 113 -6.23 -8.79 -15.15
N VAL A 114 -4.89 -8.70 -15.09
CA VAL A 114 -4.09 -9.04 -13.90
C VAL A 114 -4.45 -8.14 -12.72
N ALA A 115 -4.58 -6.84 -12.97
CA ALA A 115 -4.91 -5.86 -11.94
C ALA A 115 -6.32 -6.10 -11.35
N VAL A 116 -7.30 -6.46 -12.18
CA VAL A 116 -8.66 -6.80 -11.75
C VAL A 116 -8.68 -8.10 -10.94
N ASP A 117 -7.98 -9.15 -11.37
CA ASP A 117 -7.92 -10.40 -10.63
C ASP A 117 -7.22 -10.22 -9.27
N TYR A 118 -6.04 -9.60 -9.25
CA TYR A 118 -5.31 -9.32 -8.01
C TYR A 118 -6.07 -8.39 -7.06
N SER A 119 -6.92 -7.50 -7.58
CA SER A 119 -7.82 -6.69 -6.75
C SER A 119 -8.77 -7.60 -5.96
N GLY A 120 -9.36 -8.60 -6.62
CA GLY A 120 -10.20 -9.61 -5.97
C GLY A 120 -9.41 -10.47 -4.97
N ILE A 121 -8.26 -11.02 -5.38
CA ILE A 121 -7.44 -11.90 -4.52
C ILE A 121 -6.99 -11.16 -3.25
N SER A 122 -6.55 -9.91 -3.37
CA SER A 122 -6.14 -9.06 -2.23
C SER A 122 -7.26 -8.83 -1.21
N GLY A 123 -8.52 -8.78 -1.66
CA GLY A 123 -9.69 -8.74 -0.80
C GLY A 123 -9.97 -10.08 -0.11
N ARG A 124 -9.98 -11.17 -0.91
CA ARG A 124 -10.38 -12.52 -0.49
C ARG A 124 -9.60 -13.05 0.70
N ILE A 125 -8.30 -12.75 0.80
CA ILE A 125 -7.45 -13.27 1.89
C ILE A 125 -7.86 -12.80 3.29
N THR A 126 -8.64 -11.72 3.40
CA THR A 126 -9.25 -11.29 4.69
C THR A 126 -10.78 -11.17 4.68
N HIS A 127 -11.42 -11.34 3.53
CA HIS A 127 -12.87 -11.25 3.35
C HIS A 127 -13.33 -12.32 2.35
N GLY A 128 -13.63 -13.51 2.86
CA GLY A 128 -13.84 -14.75 2.10
C GLY A 128 -15.22 -14.90 1.47
N ASP A 129 -15.94 -13.80 1.23
CA ASP A 129 -17.19 -13.81 0.47
C ASP A 129 -16.93 -13.46 -1.00
N ASP A 130 -17.61 -14.14 -1.94
CA ASP A 130 -17.47 -13.87 -3.37
C ASP A 130 -17.92 -12.45 -3.74
N LYS A 131 -18.85 -11.86 -3.00
CA LYS A 131 -19.22 -10.44 -3.15
C LYS A 131 -18.04 -9.52 -2.86
N ALA A 132 -17.20 -9.88 -1.89
CA ALA A 132 -16.02 -9.08 -1.57
C ALA A 132 -14.97 -9.16 -2.67
N TYR A 133 -14.75 -10.36 -3.21
CA TYR A 133 -13.89 -10.58 -4.37
C TYR A 133 -14.39 -9.78 -5.58
N ASP A 134 -15.68 -9.88 -5.91
CA ASP A 134 -16.29 -9.23 -7.08
C ASP A 134 -16.38 -7.71 -6.95
N ALA A 135 -16.68 -7.22 -5.75
CA ALA A 135 -16.64 -5.79 -5.46
C ALA A 135 -15.24 -5.22 -5.70
N CYS A 136 -14.20 -5.91 -5.23
CA CYS A 136 -12.81 -5.47 -5.43
C CYS A 136 -12.40 -5.55 -6.90
N CYS A 137 -12.74 -6.63 -7.62
CA CYS A 137 -12.50 -6.71 -9.07
C CYS A 137 -13.16 -5.56 -9.82
N TYR A 138 -14.46 -5.31 -9.57
CA TYR A 138 -15.21 -4.25 -10.24
C TYR A 138 -14.65 -2.87 -9.91
N TYR A 139 -14.34 -2.62 -8.64
CA TYR A 139 -13.79 -1.34 -8.20
C TYR A 139 -12.36 -1.10 -8.73
N GLY A 140 -11.54 -2.15 -8.78
CA GLY A 140 -10.21 -2.12 -9.41
C GLY A 140 -10.29 -1.77 -10.89
N ALA A 141 -11.24 -2.34 -11.64
CA ALA A 141 -11.49 -2.01 -13.05
C ALA A 141 -11.83 -0.53 -13.26
N LEU A 142 -12.64 0.07 -12.38
CA LEU A 142 -12.96 1.49 -12.43
C LEU A 142 -11.72 2.37 -12.21
N ILE A 143 -10.86 2.01 -11.25
CA ILE A 143 -9.60 2.74 -10.99
C ILE A 143 -8.68 2.66 -12.22
N ILE A 144 -8.52 1.47 -12.80
CA ILE A 144 -7.67 1.27 -14.00
C ILE A 144 -8.20 2.07 -15.19
N ALA A 145 -9.52 2.05 -15.43
CA ALA A 145 -10.12 2.84 -16.50
C ALA A 145 -9.92 4.35 -16.27
N ALA A 146 -10.08 4.83 -15.03
CA ALA A 146 -9.83 6.22 -14.67
C ALA A 146 -8.35 6.62 -14.92
N MET A 147 -7.41 5.77 -14.51
CA MET A 147 -5.96 5.96 -14.76
C MET A 147 -5.62 5.99 -16.26
N ASN A 148 -6.37 5.27 -17.08
CA ASN A 148 -6.24 5.28 -18.54
C ASN A 148 -7.05 6.41 -19.22
N GLY A 149 -7.58 7.36 -18.45
CA GLY A 149 -8.22 8.58 -18.97
C GLY A 149 -9.69 8.42 -19.35
N ALA A 150 -10.36 7.35 -18.90
CA ALA A 150 -11.80 7.19 -19.11
C ALA A 150 -12.56 8.36 -18.48
N LYS A 151 -13.56 8.88 -19.21
CA LYS A 151 -14.41 9.96 -18.73
C LYS A 151 -15.33 9.43 -17.62
N LYS A 152 -15.75 10.30 -16.71
CA LYS A 152 -16.71 9.96 -15.67
C LYS A 152 -18.01 9.34 -16.23
N SER A 153 -18.50 9.83 -17.37
CA SER A 153 -19.67 9.26 -18.06
C SER A 153 -19.47 7.81 -18.53
N GLU A 154 -18.22 7.40 -18.80
CA GLU A 154 -17.87 6.03 -19.16
C GLU A 154 -17.76 5.16 -17.90
N LEU A 155 -17.09 5.67 -16.86
CA LEU A 155 -16.94 5.02 -15.55
C LEU A 155 -18.30 4.75 -14.88
N THR A 156 -19.25 5.68 -15.02
CA THR A 156 -20.60 5.54 -14.46
C THR A 156 -21.61 4.96 -15.46
N SER A 157 -21.15 4.39 -16.57
CA SER A 157 -22.05 3.78 -17.55
C SER A 157 -22.60 2.46 -17.02
N LYS A 158 -23.91 2.24 -17.18
CA LYS A 158 -24.57 0.94 -16.89
C LYS A 158 -24.02 -0.22 -17.74
N THR A 159 -23.24 0.08 -18.77
CA THR A 159 -22.60 -0.89 -19.67
C THR A 159 -21.09 -0.99 -19.44
N PHE A 160 -20.54 -0.35 -18.39
CA PHE A 160 -19.11 -0.33 -18.12
C PHE A 160 -18.55 -1.75 -18.02
N TYR A 161 -19.19 -2.60 -17.21
CA TYR A 161 -18.79 -4.00 -17.05
C TYR A 161 -18.82 -4.77 -18.38
N ASP A 162 -19.92 -4.64 -19.15
CA ASP A 162 -20.06 -5.35 -20.43
C ASP A 162 -18.96 -4.99 -21.44
N LYS A 163 -18.55 -3.72 -21.47
CA LYS A 163 -17.47 -3.24 -22.34
C LYS A 163 -16.09 -3.75 -21.94
N HIS A 164 -15.92 -4.19 -20.69
CA HIS A 164 -14.63 -4.60 -20.13
C HIS A 164 -14.65 -6.05 -19.62
N ARG A 165 -15.60 -6.89 -20.06
CA ARG A 165 -15.74 -8.29 -19.61
C ARG A 165 -14.46 -9.11 -19.69
N GLU A 166 -13.62 -8.83 -20.69
CA GLU A 166 -12.33 -9.48 -20.87
C GLU A 166 -11.41 -9.29 -19.66
N TRP A 167 -11.45 -8.13 -18.98
CA TRP A 167 -10.65 -7.89 -17.77
C TRP A 167 -11.08 -8.74 -16.59
N PHE A 168 -12.29 -9.30 -16.64
CA PHE A 168 -12.84 -10.21 -15.63
C PHE A 168 -12.68 -11.68 -16.05
N GLY A 169 -11.90 -11.99 -17.10
CA GLY A 169 -11.81 -13.35 -17.64
C GLY A 169 -13.16 -13.86 -18.18
N ASN A 170 -14.05 -12.95 -18.60
CA ASN A 170 -15.42 -13.21 -19.04
C ASN A 170 -16.36 -13.87 -18.01
N ARG A 171 -15.97 -13.91 -16.73
CA ARG A 171 -16.81 -14.42 -15.64
C ARG A 171 -17.88 -13.39 -15.26
N SER A 172 -19.08 -13.85 -14.89
CA SER A 172 -20.11 -12.95 -14.32
C SER A 172 -19.76 -12.49 -12.91
N LEU A 173 -20.16 -11.27 -12.56
CA LEU A 173 -20.13 -10.77 -11.18
C LEU A 173 -21.30 -11.34 -10.37
N ASP A 174 -21.15 -11.36 -9.05
CA ASP A 174 -22.20 -11.62 -8.09
C ASP A 174 -23.42 -10.71 -8.37
N PRO A 175 -24.66 -11.24 -8.28
CA PRO A 175 -25.87 -10.48 -8.63
C PRO A 175 -26.03 -9.14 -7.91
N GLU A 176 -25.54 -8.99 -6.68
CA GLU A 176 -25.62 -7.71 -5.96
C GLU A 176 -24.59 -6.70 -6.46
N ILE A 177 -23.40 -7.16 -6.82
CA ILE A 177 -22.36 -6.30 -7.44
C ILE A 177 -22.76 -5.93 -8.87
N MET A 178 -23.39 -6.85 -9.61
CA MET A 178 -23.91 -6.56 -10.94
C MET A 178 -24.99 -5.46 -10.91
N LYS A 179 -25.89 -5.47 -9.92
CA LYS A 179 -26.88 -4.37 -9.74
C LYS A 179 -26.21 -3.01 -9.57
N ILE A 180 -25.10 -2.96 -8.84
CA ILE A 180 -24.29 -1.75 -8.68
C ILE A 180 -23.67 -1.36 -10.02
N ALA A 181 -23.08 -2.31 -10.75
CA ALA A 181 -22.51 -2.07 -12.08
C ALA A 181 -23.55 -1.54 -13.09
N GLU A 182 -24.81 -1.97 -12.96
CA GLU A 182 -25.96 -1.50 -13.73
C GLU A 182 -26.54 -0.16 -13.23
N GLY A 183 -25.89 0.45 -12.23
CA GLY A 183 -26.17 1.82 -11.78
C GLY A 183 -27.21 1.93 -10.67
N SER A 184 -27.36 0.94 -9.78
CA SER A 184 -28.26 1.04 -8.61
C SER A 184 -27.96 2.26 -7.71
N TYR A 185 -26.71 2.75 -7.74
CA TYR A 185 -26.25 3.93 -7.01
C TYR A 185 -26.69 5.27 -7.63
N GLN A 186 -27.24 5.31 -8.85
CA GLN A 186 -27.61 6.55 -9.54
C GLN A 186 -28.93 7.14 -9.04
N LYS A 187 -28.95 7.51 -7.76
CA LYS A 187 -30.12 7.95 -7.00
C LYS A 187 -29.96 9.42 -6.59
N PRO A 188 -30.67 10.38 -7.22
CA PRO A 188 -30.49 11.81 -6.95
C PRO A 188 -30.69 12.22 -5.49
N GLY A 189 -31.59 11.56 -4.76
CA GLY A 189 -31.88 11.83 -3.36
C GLY A 189 -30.90 11.19 -2.36
N GLY A 190 -29.93 10.39 -2.83
CA GLY A 190 -28.89 9.79 -2.02
C GLY A 190 -29.44 9.03 -0.81
N TYR A 191 -29.18 9.56 0.40
CA TYR A 191 -29.68 8.98 1.64
C TYR A 191 -31.21 8.84 1.66
N GLN A 192 -31.96 9.80 1.09
CA GLN A 192 -33.43 9.73 1.02
C GLN A 192 -33.91 8.58 0.12
N ASP A 193 -33.14 8.24 -0.90
CA ASP A 193 -33.43 7.15 -1.85
C ASP A 193 -32.85 5.79 -1.39
N GLY A 194 -32.38 5.71 -0.14
CA GLY A 194 -31.92 4.47 0.47
C GLY A 194 -30.43 4.14 0.31
N ILE A 195 -29.59 5.07 -0.19
CA ILE A 195 -28.12 4.89 -0.17
C ILE A 195 -27.64 4.87 1.28
N ARG A 196 -26.90 3.83 1.66
CA ARG A 196 -26.34 3.66 3.01
C ARG A 196 -24.91 3.18 2.89
N GLY A 197 -23.95 3.89 3.48
CA GLY A 197 -22.54 3.47 3.53
C GLY A 197 -22.30 2.69 4.82
N LYS A 198 -22.61 1.39 4.84
CA LYS A 198 -22.47 0.54 6.04
C LYS A 198 -21.28 -0.42 5.91
N GLY A 199 -20.99 -1.15 6.99
CA GLY A 199 -19.95 -2.19 7.06
C GLY A 199 -20.06 -3.33 6.03
N TYR A 200 -21.21 -3.48 5.36
CA TYR A 200 -21.41 -4.48 4.30
C TYR A 200 -20.86 -3.98 2.96
N ILE A 201 -20.05 -4.79 2.29
CA ILE A 201 -19.29 -4.37 1.11
C ILE A 201 -20.13 -3.84 -0.05
N VAL A 202 -21.33 -4.41 -0.28
CA VAL A 202 -22.28 -3.95 -1.30
C VAL A 202 -22.76 -2.53 -0.98
N ASN A 203 -23.11 -2.27 0.29
CA ASN A 203 -23.57 -0.97 0.74
C ASN A 203 -22.46 0.09 0.63
N ALA A 204 -21.25 -0.24 1.08
CA ALA A 204 -20.09 0.65 1.00
C ALA A 204 -19.73 1.02 -0.45
N LEU A 205 -19.74 0.02 -1.36
CA LEU A 205 -19.48 0.25 -2.78
C LEU A 205 -20.57 1.11 -3.43
N GLU A 206 -21.85 0.82 -3.17
CA GLU A 206 -22.97 1.59 -3.71
C GLU A 206 -22.91 3.05 -3.24
N ALA A 207 -22.60 3.28 -1.96
CA ALA A 207 -22.47 4.61 -1.37
C ALA A 207 -21.29 5.41 -1.95
N ALA A 208 -20.13 4.79 -2.10
CA ALA A 208 -18.95 5.44 -2.67
C ALA A 208 -19.14 5.81 -4.15
N LEU A 209 -19.79 4.94 -4.94
CA LEU A 209 -20.10 5.21 -6.34
C LEU A 209 -21.23 6.25 -6.49
N TRP A 210 -22.19 6.30 -5.57
CA TRP A 210 -23.15 7.40 -5.51
C TRP A 210 -22.44 8.74 -5.28
N ALA A 211 -21.51 8.79 -4.33
CA ALA A 211 -20.74 9.98 -4.05
C ALA A 211 -19.94 10.41 -5.29
N PHE A 212 -19.23 9.48 -5.95
CA PHE A 212 -18.51 9.74 -7.20
C PHE A 212 -19.41 10.23 -8.34
N TRP A 213 -20.54 9.57 -8.56
CA TRP A 213 -21.47 9.98 -9.62
C TRP A 213 -22.05 11.38 -9.37
N SER A 214 -22.35 11.71 -8.11
CA SER A 214 -23.01 12.96 -7.74
C SER A 214 -22.06 14.10 -7.35
N ASP A 215 -20.74 13.93 -7.38
CA ASP A 215 -19.76 14.88 -6.83
C ASP A 215 -19.59 16.22 -7.58
N GLU A 216 -20.44 16.55 -8.55
CA GLU A 216 -20.41 17.82 -9.28
C GLU A 216 -19.04 18.11 -9.93
N ASP A 217 -18.33 17.06 -10.33
CA ASP A 217 -17.00 17.11 -10.97
C ASP A 217 -15.93 17.74 -10.07
N SER A 218 -16.09 17.58 -8.76
CA SER A 218 -15.21 18.08 -7.71
C SER A 218 -14.89 17.00 -6.69
N PHE A 219 -13.60 16.75 -6.47
CA PHE A 219 -13.14 15.84 -5.42
C PHE A 219 -13.68 16.24 -4.04
N GLU A 220 -13.65 17.54 -3.73
CA GLU A 220 -14.08 18.08 -2.45
C GLU A 220 -15.57 17.83 -2.20
N THR A 221 -16.41 18.15 -3.19
CA THR A 221 -17.85 17.99 -3.09
C THR A 221 -18.22 16.51 -2.89
N GLY A 222 -17.58 15.59 -3.62
CA GLY A 222 -17.85 14.17 -3.48
C GLY A 222 -17.35 13.58 -2.17
N ALA A 223 -16.18 13.99 -1.69
CA ALA A 223 -15.67 13.57 -0.39
C ALA A 223 -16.61 14.02 0.73
N LEU A 224 -17.09 15.28 0.67
CA LEU A 224 -18.09 15.78 1.61
C LEU A 224 -19.42 15.02 1.50
N LYS A 225 -19.87 14.66 0.29
CA LYS A 225 -21.07 13.82 0.10
C LYS A 225 -20.90 12.43 0.71
N ALA A 226 -19.76 11.79 0.50
CA ALA A 226 -19.44 10.48 1.08
C ALA A 226 -19.46 10.51 2.61
N VAL A 227 -18.86 11.53 3.23
CA VAL A 227 -18.86 11.71 4.69
C VAL A 227 -20.27 12.04 5.21
N ASN A 228 -21.01 12.93 4.55
CA ASN A 228 -22.33 13.38 5.01
C ASN A 228 -23.45 12.34 4.79
N LEU A 229 -23.19 11.21 4.12
CA LEU A 229 -24.11 10.07 4.15
C LEU A 229 -24.28 9.50 5.57
N GLY A 230 -23.32 9.74 6.46
CA GLY A 230 -23.31 9.13 7.79
C GLY A 230 -22.96 7.64 7.73
N ASP A 231 -23.39 6.90 8.75
CA ASP A 231 -23.06 5.48 8.95
C ASP A 231 -21.53 5.25 9.07
N ASP A 232 -20.92 4.48 8.16
CA ASP A 232 -19.50 4.13 8.09
C ASP A 232 -18.78 5.16 7.19
N THR A 233 -18.63 6.37 7.74
CA THR A 233 -18.23 7.56 6.98
C THR A 233 -16.77 7.50 6.51
N ASP A 234 -15.89 6.99 7.36
CA ASP A 234 -14.47 6.83 7.09
C ASP A 234 -14.23 5.84 5.94
N THR A 235 -14.87 4.66 5.98
CA THR A 235 -14.75 3.69 4.89
C THR A 235 -15.35 4.22 3.60
N THR A 236 -16.54 4.82 3.65
CA THR A 236 -17.21 5.34 2.44
C THR A 236 -16.37 6.44 1.77
N ALA A 237 -15.80 7.36 2.56
CA ALA A 237 -14.93 8.41 2.05
C ALA A 237 -13.59 7.87 1.53
N ALA A 238 -13.01 6.87 2.22
CA ALA A 238 -11.77 6.21 1.79
C ALA A 238 -11.96 5.44 0.46
N ILE A 239 -13.10 4.79 0.26
CA ILE A 239 -13.44 4.17 -1.02
C ILE A 239 -13.60 5.29 -2.06
N TYR A 240 -14.51 6.25 -1.88
CA TYR A 240 -14.69 7.38 -2.82
C TYR A 240 -13.35 8.02 -3.26
N GLY A 241 -12.48 8.33 -2.30
CA GLY A 241 -11.21 9.02 -2.55
C GLY A 241 -10.26 8.27 -3.48
N GLN A 242 -10.31 6.95 -3.53
CA GLN A 242 -9.47 6.13 -4.42
C GLN A 242 -9.82 6.36 -5.90
N LEU A 243 -11.10 6.18 -6.26
CA LEU A 243 -11.57 6.40 -7.64
C LEU A 243 -11.55 7.88 -8.04
N ALA A 244 -12.00 8.76 -7.15
CA ALA A 244 -11.99 10.19 -7.40
C ALA A 244 -10.56 10.72 -7.57
N GLY A 245 -9.61 10.26 -6.75
CA GLY A 245 -8.20 10.59 -6.86
C GLY A 245 -7.59 10.13 -8.19
N ALA A 246 -7.91 8.91 -8.63
CA ALA A 246 -7.48 8.39 -9.94
C ALA A 246 -8.09 9.18 -11.10
N HIS A 247 -9.35 9.64 -10.98
CA HIS A 247 -10.04 10.38 -12.03
C HIS A 247 -9.62 11.85 -12.13
N TYR A 248 -9.57 12.57 -11.01
CA TYR A 248 -9.25 14.00 -11.00
C TYR A 248 -7.74 14.27 -11.01
N GLY A 249 -6.95 13.35 -10.45
CA GLY A 249 -5.51 13.48 -10.28
C GLY A 249 -5.13 14.30 -9.05
N TYR A 250 -3.94 14.02 -8.52
CA TYR A 250 -3.41 14.63 -7.29
C TYR A 250 -3.43 16.16 -7.28
N LYS A 251 -3.12 16.81 -8.41
CA LYS A 251 -3.05 18.28 -8.52
C LYS A 251 -4.39 18.99 -8.35
N LYS A 252 -5.52 18.27 -8.41
CA LYS A 252 -6.86 18.82 -8.23
C LYS A 252 -7.40 18.63 -6.80
N LEU A 253 -6.63 18.00 -5.92
CA LEU A 253 -7.02 17.83 -4.53
C LEU A 253 -6.93 19.18 -3.78
N PRO A 254 -7.82 19.46 -2.81
CA PRO A 254 -7.77 20.71 -2.06
C PRO A 254 -6.46 20.83 -1.27
N GLU A 255 -5.69 21.88 -1.55
CA GLU A 255 -4.38 22.13 -0.92
C GLU A 255 -4.48 22.16 0.61
N LYS A 256 -5.53 22.79 1.16
CA LYS A 256 -5.77 22.81 2.61
C LYS A 256 -5.91 21.43 3.23
N TRP A 257 -6.47 20.46 2.51
CA TRP A 257 -6.60 19.09 2.99
C TRP A 257 -5.28 18.34 2.86
N LEU A 258 -4.56 18.57 1.76
CA LEU A 258 -3.20 18.08 1.59
C LEU A 258 -2.26 18.63 2.66
N ASP A 259 -2.42 19.86 3.12
CA ASP A 259 -1.65 20.43 4.23
C ASP A 259 -1.97 19.75 5.56
N CYS A 260 -3.24 19.41 5.82
CA CYS A 260 -3.61 18.69 7.04
C CYS A 260 -3.11 17.24 7.03
N ILE A 261 -3.17 16.57 5.87
CA ILE A 261 -2.61 15.22 5.68
C ILE A 261 -1.08 15.29 5.65
N GLY A 262 -0.52 16.33 5.05
CA GLY A 262 0.90 16.67 4.98
C GLY A 262 1.44 17.03 6.35
N GLN A 263 0.65 17.60 7.26
CA GLN A 263 0.99 17.71 8.68
C GLN A 263 1.00 16.35 9.39
N ILE A 264 0.47 15.30 8.76
CA ILE A 264 0.63 13.90 9.19
C ILE A 264 1.82 13.25 8.42
N THR A 265 2.34 13.85 7.32
CA THR A 265 3.43 13.29 6.46
C THR A 265 4.55 14.28 6.02
N HIS A 266 4.88 15.28 6.84
CA HIS A 266 5.52 16.57 6.48
C HIS A 266 6.67 16.61 5.43
N GLY A 267 6.44 17.41 4.35
CA GLY A 267 7.39 18.41 3.79
C GLY A 267 7.78 18.26 2.32
N ASP A 268 7.08 18.90 1.37
CA ASP A 268 7.17 18.62 -0.09
C ASP A 268 8.56 18.59 -0.74
N ASP A 269 9.47 19.55 -0.48
CA ASP A 269 10.82 19.49 -1.08
C ASP A 269 11.75 18.50 -0.37
N LYS A 270 11.65 18.40 0.95
CA LYS A 270 12.43 17.43 1.76
C LYS A 270 12.02 16.00 1.46
N VAL A 271 10.72 15.77 1.31
CA VAL A 271 10.13 14.46 1.00
C VAL A 271 10.54 14.03 -0.40
N TYR A 272 10.41 14.91 -1.39
CA TYR A 272 10.84 14.60 -2.74
C TYR A 272 12.34 14.28 -2.80
N ASP A 273 13.19 15.11 -2.17
CA ASP A 273 14.65 14.89 -2.19
C ASP A 273 15.06 13.65 -1.38
N ALA A 274 14.38 13.36 -0.27
CA ALA A 274 14.54 12.12 0.47
C ALA A 274 14.17 10.92 -0.40
N CYS A 275 13.03 10.97 -1.10
CA CYS A 275 12.59 9.93 -2.03
C CYS A 275 13.57 9.75 -3.19
N CYS A 276 14.13 10.82 -3.75
CA CYS A 276 15.16 10.74 -4.79
C CYS A 276 16.43 10.08 -4.27
N TYR A 277 16.92 10.51 -3.10
CA TYR A 277 18.12 9.93 -2.49
C TYR A 277 17.91 8.46 -2.15
N TYR A 278 16.75 8.15 -1.58
CA TYR A 278 16.33 6.81 -1.27
C TYR A 278 16.20 5.91 -2.52
N GLY A 279 15.57 6.43 -3.58
CA GLY A 279 15.48 5.76 -4.87
C GLY A 279 16.85 5.44 -5.47
N ALA A 280 17.82 6.35 -5.36
CA ALA A 280 19.20 6.10 -5.77
C ALA A 280 19.83 4.94 -4.99
N LEU A 281 19.64 4.87 -3.67
CA LEU A 281 20.13 3.75 -2.86
C LEU A 281 19.54 2.41 -3.29
N ILE A 282 18.25 2.37 -3.63
CA ILE A 282 17.59 1.17 -4.17
C ILE A 282 18.19 0.77 -5.51
N VAL A 283 18.34 1.72 -6.45
CA VAL A 283 18.91 1.45 -7.78
C VAL A 283 20.32 0.89 -7.65
N ALA A 284 21.17 1.50 -6.83
CA ALA A 284 22.51 1.00 -6.57
C ALA A 284 22.49 -0.41 -5.96
N ALA A 285 21.59 -0.68 -5.01
CA ALA A 285 21.41 -2.01 -4.43
C ALA A 285 20.98 -3.05 -5.48
N LEU A 286 20.06 -2.70 -6.39
CA LEU A 286 19.64 -3.55 -7.51
C LEU A 286 20.80 -3.84 -8.48
N ASP A 287 21.69 -2.87 -8.66
CA ASP A 287 22.91 -3.00 -9.47
C ASP A 287 24.06 -3.74 -8.74
N GLY A 288 23.81 -4.24 -7.52
CA GLY A 288 24.72 -5.10 -6.77
C GLY A 288 25.68 -4.36 -5.84
N ALA A 289 25.40 -3.08 -5.54
CA ALA A 289 26.13 -2.35 -4.51
C ALA A 289 26.01 -3.07 -3.15
N LYS A 290 27.10 -3.09 -2.39
CA LYS A 290 27.12 -3.69 -1.05
C LYS A 290 26.60 -2.69 -0.02
N LYS A 291 26.25 -3.19 1.17
CA LYS A 291 25.90 -2.37 2.34
C LYS A 291 26.93 -1.26 2.63
N SER A 292 28.23 -1.53 2.45
CA SER A 292 29.31 -0.54 2.61
C SER A 292 29.23 0.60 1.61
N ASP A 293 28.74 0.32 0.39
CA ASP A 293 28.68 1.28 -0.70
C ASP A 293 27.46 2.19 -0.51
N LEU A 294 26.31 1.60 -0.15
CA LEU A 294 25.07 2.33 0.15
C LEU A 294 25.16 3.20 1.42
N THR A 295 26.04 2.81 2.34
CA THR A 295 26.29 3.58 3.57
C THR A 295 27.55 4.45 3.45
N SER A 296 28.11 4.62 2.25
CA SER A 296 29.24 5.52 2.07
C SER A 296 28.82 6.98 2.22
N THR A 297 29.65 7.78 2.90
CA THR A 297 29.47 9.24 2.99
C THR A 297 29.75 9.97 1.67
N THR A 298 30.26 9.26 0.66
CA THR A 298 30.49 9.76 -0.70
C THR A 298 29.45 9.29 -1.71
N PHE A 299 28.47 8.47 -1.30
CA PHE A 299 27.49 7.85 -2.19
C PHE A 299 26.79 8.86 -3.11
N TYR A 300 26.33 9.99 -2.53
CA TYR A 300 25.66 11.04 -3.30
C TYR A 300 26.54 11.65 -4.39
N GLU A 301 27.80 11.94 -4.08
CA GLU A 301 28.74 12.58 -5.01
C GLU A 301 29.13 11.63 -6.15
N GLU A 302 29.33 10.34 -5.82
CA GLU A 302 29.60 9.30 -6.81
C GLU A 302 28.45 9.11 -7.80
N HIS A 303 27.21 9.33 -7.33
CA HIS A 303 25.99 9.18 -8.11
C HIS A 303 25.35 10.51 -8.50
N ARG A 304 26.10 11.62 -8.46
CA ARG A 304 25.58 12.99 -8.66
C ARG A 304 24.77 13.15 -9.96
N LYS A 305 25.16 12.41 -11.00
CA LYS A 305 24.50 12.39 -12.31
C LYS A 305 23.04 11.91 -12.26
N TRP A 306 22.68 11.05 -11.30
CA TRP A 306 21.31 10.54 -11.15
C TRP A 306 20.33 11.60 -10.65
N PHE A 307 20.86 12.66 -10.03
CA PHE A 307 20.08 13.76 -9.47
C PHE A 307 19.98 14.97 -10.43
N GLY A 308 20.57 14.88 -11.63
CA GLY A 308 20.60 15.97 -12.62
C GLY A 308 21.23 17.26 -12.07
N ASP A 309 20.75 18.42 -12.51
CA ASP A 309 21.25 19.73 -12.02
C ASP A 309 20.70 20.13 -10.64
N ARG A 310 19.84 19.29 -10.03
CA ARG A 310 19.19 19.59 -8.76
C ARG A 310 20.14 19.34 -7.59
N THR A 311 20.21 20.28 -6.65
CA THR A 311 20.89 20.07 -5.36
C THR A 311 19.84 19.66 -4.33
N LEU A 312 20.10 18.57 -3.61
CA LEU A 312 19.16 18.10 -2.58
C LEU A 312 19.05 19.12 -1.44
N HIS A 313 17.90 19.13 -0.77
CA HIS A 313 17.67 19.88 0.44
C HIS A 313 18.79 19.64 1.47
N THR A 314 19.21 20.68 2.19
CA THR A 314 20.37 20.67 3.10
C THR A 314 20.35 19.54 4.12
N ASP A 315 19.19 19.23 4.66
CA ASP A 315 19.00 18.14 5.63
C ASP A 315 19.24 16.75 5.01
N ILE A 316 18.83 16.55 3.75
CA ILE A 316 19.07 15.28 3.01
C ILE A 316 20.55 15.18 2.61
N MET A 317 21.18 16.31 2.24
CA MET A 317 22.62 16.37 2.02
C MET A 317 23.42 16.00 3.28
N ALA A 318 22.97 16.42 4.46
CA ALA A 318 23.62 16.03 5.72
C ALA A 318 23.54 14.51 5.96
N ILE A 319 22.37 13.91 5.70
CA ILE A 319 22.18 12.45 5.75
C ILE A 319 23.09 11.75 4.74
N ALA A 320 23.12 12.23 3.49
CA ALA A 320 23.94 11.67 2.44
C ALA A 320 25.44 11.66 2.78
N HIS A 321 25.89 12.65 3.55
CA HIS A 321 27.27 12.75 4.04
C HIS A 321 27.50 12.05 5.39
N GLY A 322 26.57 11.19 5.83
CA GLY A 322 26.77 10.31 6.97
C GLY A 322 26.37 10.90 8.32
N SER A 323 25.46 11.87 8.38
CA SER A 323 24.96 12.36 9.68
C SER A 323 24.35 11.26 10.56
N TYR A 324 23.91 10.15 9.95
CA TYR A 324 23.44 8.94 10.62
C TYR A 324 24.57 8.09 11.23
N GLN A 325 25.86 8.28 10.91
CA GLN A 325 26.96 7.42 11.42
C GLN A 325 27.52 7.89 12.77
N LYS A 326 26.65 8.15 13.77
CA LYS A 326 27.07 8.71 15.07
C LYS A 326 27.53 7.61 16.05
N PRO A 327 28.78 7.65 16.56
CA PRO A 327 29.25 6.72 17.59
C PRO A 327 28.57 7.03 18.93
N GLY A 328 27.75 6.10 19.45
CA GLY A 328 27.06 6.26 20.75
C GLY A 328 25.52 6.11 20.71
N GLY A 329 24.95 5.84 19.52
CA GLY A 329 23.52 5.61 19.33
C GLY A 329 22.73 6.90 19.03
N TYR A 330 21.55 6.72 18.42
CA TYR A 330 20.62 7.80 18.12
C TYR A 330 19.85 8.16 19.41
N GLN A 331 20.29 9.19 20.15
CA GLN A 331 19.67 9.60 21.40
C GLN A 331 18.44 10.51 21.15
N GLU A 332 17.41 10.38 22.00
CA GLU A 332 16.09 11.07 21.97
C GLU A 332 16.12 12.61 21.75
N GLY A 333 17.29 13.25 21.89
CA GLY A 333 17.50 14.70 21.85
C GLY A 333 18.09 15.28 20.56
N ILE A 334 18.45 14.47 19.55
CA ILE A 334 18.92 14.96 18.23
C ILE A 334 17.79 14.78 17.21
N ARG A 335 16.64 15.39 17.48
CA ARG A 335 15.52 15.42 16.53
C ARG A 335 15.75 16.54 15.53
N GLY A 336 16.06 16.19 14.28
CA GLY A 336 16.05 17.14 13.17
C GLY A 336 14.65 17.73 13.01
N LYS A 337 14.54 18.99 12.57
CA LYS A 337 13.25 19.63 12.28
C LYS A 337 12.72 19.14 10.92
N GLY A 338 12.17 17.92 10.87
CA GLY A 338 11.47 17.38 9.70
C GLY A 338 11.25 15.86 9.73
N TYR A 339 10.00 15.44 9.45
CA TYR A 339 9.46 14.08 9.57
C TYR A 339 10.19 13.02 8.71
N ILE A 340 10.31 13.24 7.39
CA ILE A 340 10.99 12.33 6.46
C ILE A 340 12.51 12.25 6.66
N VAL A 341 13.11 13.35 7.14
CA VAL A 341 14.56 13.44 7.40
C VAL A 341 14.91 12.52 8.55
N ASN A 342 14.17 12.60 9.66
CA ASN A 342 14.37 11.72 10.81
C ASN A 342 14.09 10.26 10.44
N ALA A 343 13.07 10.01 9.60
CA ALA A 343 12.75 8.67 9.15
C ALA A 343 13.85 8.04 8.28
N LEU A 344 14.35 8.78 7.28
CA LEU A 344 15.44 8.34 6.43
C LEU A 344 16.75 8.19 7.22
N GLU A 345 17.05 9.12 8.13
CA GLU A 345 18.24 9.07 8.98
C GLU A 345 18.20 7.87 9.95
N ALA A 346 17.05 7.61 10.57
CA ALA A 346 16.83 6.47 11.47
C ALA A 346 16.88 5.13 10.71
N ALA A 347 16.28 5.05 9.52
CA ALA A 347 16.33 3.87 8.67
C ALA A 347 17.77 3.58 8.21
N LEU A 348 18.52 4.60 7.79
CA LEU A 348 19.93 4.45 7.41
C LEU A 348 20.83 4.15 8.61
N TRP A 349 20.53 4.69 9.79
CA TRP A 349 21.22 4.33 11.03
C TRP A 349 20.98 2.87 11.39
N ALA A 350 19.74 2.40 11.39
CA ALA A 350 19.39 1.00 11.65
C ALA A 350 20.09 0.13 10.61
N PHE A 351 19.89 0.47 9.33
CA PHE A 351 20.53 -0.22 8.21
C PHE A 351 22.05 -0.25 8.34
N TRP A 352 22.73 0.80 8.79
CA TRP A 352 24.17 0.84 9.03
C TRP A 352 24.62 0.06 10.28
N SER A 353 23.87 0.15 11.37
CA SER A 353 24.24 -0.36 12.70
C SER A 353 23.86 -1.81 12.96
N ASP A 354 22.83 -2.32 12.27
CA ASP A 354 22.39 -3.71 12.45
C ASP A 354 23.42 -4.71 11.91
N GLY A 355 23.57 -5.82 12.63
CA GLY A 355 24.11 -7.06 12.06
C GLY A 355 23.12 -7.66 11.04
N ASP A 356 23.39 -8.85 10.51
CA ASP A 356 22.56 -9.48 9.46
C ASP A 356 21.10 -9.84 9.87
N SER A 357 20.59 -9.39 11.01
CA SER A 357 19.20 -9.65 11.47
C SER A 357 18.22 -8.57 10.99
N PHE A 358 17.28 -8.96 10.13
CA PHE A 358 16.30 -8.06 9.52
C PHE A 358 15.23 -7.59 10.50
N GLU A 359 14.70 -8.50 11.32
CA GLU A 359 13.62 -8.20 12.26
C GLU A 359 14.08 -7.24 13.35
N ALA A 360 15.27 -7.46 13.90
CA ALA A 360 15.88 -6.55 14.87
C ALA A 360 16.06 -5.15 14.28
N GLY A 361 16.44 -5.06 13.01
CA GLY A 361 16.67 -3.79 12.35
C GLY A 361 15.42 -3.04 11.94
N ALA A 362 14.39 -3.72 11.47
CA ALA A 362 13.07 -3.12 11.25
C ALA A 362 12.49 -2.61 12.57
N LEU A 363 12.65 -3.36 13.67
CA LEU A 363 12.21 -2.94 15.01
C LEU A 363 13.03 -1.74 15.53
N ASN A 364 14.35 -1.73 15.32
CA ASN A 364 15.21 -0.61 15.66
C ASN A 364 14.84 0.65 14.87
N ALA A 365 14.61 0.51 13.57
CA ALA A 365 14.18 1.59 12.69
C ALA A 365 12.84 2.19 13.17
N VAL A 366 11.84 1.33 13.44
CA VAL A 366 10.52 1.74 13.98
C VAL A 366 10.65 2.46 15.34
N ASN A 367 11.51 1.97 16.23
CA ASN A 367 11.68 2.55 17.57
C ASN A 367 12.44 3.88 17.58
N LEU A 368 13.13 4.23 16.49
CA LEU A 368 14.00 5.41 16.40
C LEU A 368 13.40 6.56 15.58
N GLY A 369 12.49 6.26 14.65
CA GLY A 369 11.81 7.27 13.84
C GLY A 369 10.68 7.97 14.59
N ASP A 370 10.56 9.30 14.45
CA ASP A 370 9.33 10.03 14.84
C ASP A 370 8.13 9.63 13.95
N ASP A 371 8.41 9.07 12.76
CA ASP A 371 7.46 8.41 11.87
C ASP A 371 7.79 6.93 11.73
N THR A 372 7.06 6.09 12.43
CA THR A 372 7.22 4.63 12.36
C THR A 372 7.01 4.09 10.96
N ASP A 373 6.15 4.73 10.16
CA ASP A 373 5.63 4.20 8.90
C ASP A 373 6.63 4.37 7.77
N THR A 374 7.12 5.60 7.61
CA THR A 374 8.10 5.89 6.56
C THR A 374 9.47 5.33 6.91
N THR A 375 9.85 5.31 8.19
CA THR A 375 11.13 4.75 8.63
C THR A 375 11.20 3.25 8.34
N ALA A 376 10.13 2.50 8.65
CA ALA A 376 10.08 1.08 8.39
C ALA A 376 9.98 0.77 6.90
N ALA A 377 9.22 1.55 6.13
CA ALA A 377 9.14 1.40 4.67
C ALA A 377 10.51 1.56 3.99
N ILE A 378 11.28 2.58 4.39
CA ILE A 378 12.61 2.89 3.89
C ILE A 378 13.61 1.78 4.28
N TYR A 379 13.58 1.31 5.53
CA TYR A 379 14.46 0.23 5.95
C TYR A 379 14.16 -1.10 5.22
N ASP A 380 12.88 -1.47 5.12
CA ASP A 380 12.46 -2.74 4.56
C ASP A 380 12.85 -2.86 3.08
N ILE A 381 12.53 -1.85 2.28
CA ILE A 381 12.79 -1.89 0.85
C ILE A 381 14.31 -1.91 0.59
N MET A 382 15.15 -1.16 1.32
CA MET A 382 16.62 -1.26 1.19
C MET A 382 17.15 -2.64 1.55
N SER A 383 16.70 -3.18 2.69
CA SER A 383 17.17 -4.46 3.21
C SER A 383 16.74 -5.65 2.32
N LEU A 384 15.51 -5.63 1.82
CA LEU A 384 15.00 -6.65 0.89
C LEU A 384 15.69 -6.57 -0.48
N THR A 385 15.94 -5.36 -0.98
CA THR A 385 16.62 -5.14 -2.27
C THR A 385 18.05 -5.69 -2.23
N LEU A 386 18.80 -5.43 -1.17
CA LEU A 386 20.15 -5.97 -1.00
C LEU A 386 20.17 -7.49 -0.88
N ARG A 387 19.28 -8.09 -0.06
CA ARG A 387 19.19 -9.55 0.07
C ARG A 387 18.80 -10.24 -1.24
N ARG A 388 18.04 -9.55 -2.08
CA ARG A 388 17.74 -10.04 -3.44
C ARG A 388 18.95 -9.91 -4.34
N SER A 389 19.68 -8.79 -4.34
CA SER A 389 20.91 -8.60 -5.13
C SER A 389 22.00 -9.65 -4.84
N THR A 390 22.11 -10.09 -3.59
CA THR A 390 23.05 -11.14 -3.17
C THR A 390 22.57 -12.54 -3.57
N ARG A 391 21.25 -12.75 -3.73
CA ARG A 391 20.65 -13.99 -4.24
C ARG A 391 20.55 -14.05 -5.78
N THR A 392 20.39 -12.92 -6.47
CA THR A 392 20.17 -12.82 -7.92
C THR A 392 21.43 -12.94 -8.79
N GLN A 393 22.60 -13.25 -8.22
CA GLN A 393 23.64 -13.92 -9.01
C GLN A 393 23.18 -15.28 -9.56
N ALA A 394 22.08 -15.84 -9.02
CA ALA A 394 21.30 -16.89 -9.66
C ALA A 394 19.98 -16.32 -10.23
N SER A 395 19.96 -16.11 -11.55
CA SER A 395 18.79 -15.78 -12.40
C SER A 395 18.09 -14.42 -12.21
N LYS A 396 18.33 -13.49 -13.14
CA LYS A 396 17.51 -12.29 -13.36
C LYS A 396 16.16 -12.67 -14.02
N PRO A 397 15.01 -12.13 -13.59
CA PRO A 397 13.74 -12.24 -14.33
C PRO A 397 13.76 -11.42 -15.63
N HIS A 398 13.21 -11.98 -16.70
CA HIS A 398 13.36 -11.47 -18.08
C HIS A 398 12.30 -10.43 -18.52
N TRP A 399 11.56 -9.79 -17.60
CA TRP A 399 10.32 -9.07 -17.94
C TRP A 399 10.36 -7.54 -17.76
N ILE A 400 11.53 -6.95 -17.47
CA ILE A 400 11.65 -5.48 -17.28
C ILE A 400 12.08 -4.74 -18.56
N ASP A 401 12.43 -5.45 -19.64
CA ASP A 401 12.66 -4.82 -20.94
C ASP A 401 11.57 -5.22 -21.95
N THR A 402 10.45 -4.47 -21.94
CA THR A 402 9.69 -4.02 -23.13
C THR A 402 8.57 -3.06 -22.74
#